data_AF-A0A327YT26-F1
#
_entry.id   AF-A0A327YT26-F1
#
_cell.length_a   1.000
_cell.length_b   1.000
_cell.length_c   1.000
_cell.angle_alpha   90.00
_cell.angle_beta   90.00
_cell.angle_gamma   90.00
#
_symmetry.space_group_name_H-M   'P 1'
#
loop_
_entity.id
_entity.type
_entity.pdbx_description
1 polymer ?
#
loop_
_entity_poly.entity_id
_entity_poly.type
_entity_poly.pdbx_seq_one_letter_code
_entity_poly.pdbx_strand_id
1 'polypeptide(L)'
;MSVCRPGDFGNPWIVGTPGRVTLTLDGAKTEYHLPRDLTAEDAAKMFSIWIEGYSIPFDMKPDCLNRQGRRAMWDHLAARRAQIFDRLPDLRGKDLACWCPLDAPCHADVLLRMANTPSGK
;
A
#
# COMPACT_ATOMS: atom_id res chain seq x y z
N MET A 1 1.25 -14.73 -10.15
CA MET A 1 0.11 -14.31 -9.30
C MET A 1 -0.08 -12.81 -9.44
N SER A 2 -1.31 -12.31 -9.65
CA SER A 2 -1.54 -10.87 -9.79
C SER A 2 -1.54 -10.19 -8.43
N VAL A 3 -0.81 -9.09 -8.30
CA VAL A 3 -0.82 -8.20 -7.12
C VAL A 3 -1.33 -6.80 -7.47
N CYS A 4 -2.03 -6.68 -8.61
CA CYS A 4 -2.65 -5.45 -9.06
C CYS A 4 -3.87 -5.06 -8.20
N ARG A 5 -4.37 -3.85 -8.44
CA ARG A 5 -5.67 -3.40 -7.94
C ARG A 5 -6.80 -3.84 -8.90
N PRO A 6 -8.00 -4.17 -8.39
CA PRO A 6 -8.31 -4.43 -6.99
C PRO A 6 -7.75 -5.79 -6.54
N GLY A 7 -7.16 -5.85 -5.34
CA GLY A 7 -6.61 -7.08 -4.78
C GLY A 7 -5.98 -6.84 -3.42
N ASP A 8 -5.85 -7.92 -2.64
CA ASP A 8 -5.39 -7.85 -1.24
C ASP A 8 -3.96 -7.31 -1.14
N PHE A 9 -3.12 -7.64 -2.13
CA PHE A 9 -1.74 -7.21 -2.26
C PHE A 9 -1.54 -5.87 -3.01
N GLY A 10 -2.62 -5.24 -3.48
CA GLY A 10 -2.53 -4.02 -4.27
C GLY A 10 -2.03 -2.82 -3.47
N ASN A 11 -1.25 -1.93 -4.09
CA ASN A 11 -0.80 -0.70 -3.45
C ASN A 11 -2.01 0.20 -3.04
N PRO A 12 -2.17 0.61 -1.77
CA PRO A 12 -3.21 1.55 -1.37
C PRO A 12 -3.09 2.93 -2.02
N TRP A 13 -1.87 3.38 -2.31
CA TRP A 13 -1.58 4.67 -2.90
C TRP A 13 -1.65 4.60 -4.43
N ILE A 14 -2.28 5.61 -5.02
CA ILE A 14 -2.68 5.68 -6.41
C ILE A 14 -1.99 6.86 -7.08
N VAL A 15 -1.29 6.58 -8.16
CA VAL A 15 -0.65 7.58 -9.04
C VAL A 15 -1.69 8.55 -9.59
N GLY A 16 -1.35 9.83 -9.66
CA GLY A 16 -2.22 10.85 -10.23
C GLY A 16 -1.84 12.28 -9.83
N THR A 17 -2.60 13.22 -10.38
CA THR A 17 -2.51 14.66 -10.12
C THR A 17 -3.90 15.21 -9.71
N PRO A 18 -4.26 15.24 -8.42
CA PRO A 18 -3.47 14.81 -7.27
C PRO A 18 -3.41 13.27 -7.13
N GLY A 19 -2.46 12.80 -6.35
CA GLY A 19 -2.40 11.41 -5.92
C GLY A 19 -3.64 11.04 -5.10
N ARG A 20 -3.92 9.75 -4.99
CA ARG A 20 -5.04 9.24 -4.18
C ARG A 20 -4.60 8.11 -3.26
N VAL A 21 -5.43 7.79 -2.28
CA VAL A 21 -5.31 6.58 -1.46
C VAL A 21 -6.68 5.90 -1.35
N THR A 22 -6.71 4.59 -1.51
CA THR A 22 -7.92 3.79 -1.26
C THR A 22 -8.00 3.46 0.22
N LEU A 23 -9.10 3.85 0.87
CA LEU A 23 -9.37 3.55 2.28
C LEU A 23 -10.77 2.93 2.40
N THR A 24 -10.97 2.03 3.35
CA THR A 24 -12.31 1.61 3.77
C THR A 24 -12.61 2.24 5.12
N LEU A 25 -13.40 3.31 5.11
CA LEU A 25 -13.82 4.04 6.31
C LEU A 25 -15.33 3.86 6.48
N ASP A 26 -15.80 3.64 7.70
CA ASP A 26 -17.23 3.43 8.02
C ASP A 26 -17.92 2.37 7.12
N GLY A 27 -17.17 1.32 6.76
CA GLY A 27 -17.66 0.23 5.90
C GLY A 27 -17.68 0.53 4.40
N ALA A 28 -17.37 1.75 3.98
CA ALA A 28 -17.34 2.16 2.58
C ALA A 28 -15.90 2.26 2.05
N LYS A 29 -15.62 1.57 0.95
CA LYS A 29 -14.35 1.70 0.22
C LYS A 29 -14.40 2.94 -0.68
N THR A 30 -13.52 3.89 -0.42
CA THR A 30 -13.48 5.20 -1.10
C THR A 30 -12.04 5.59 -1.43
N GLU A 31 -11.87 6.31 -2.54
CA GLU A 31 -10.62 6.96 -2.88
C GLU A 31 -10.60 8.39 -2.33
N TYR A 32 -9.52 8.75 -1.65
CA TYR A 32 -9.32 10.09 -1.10
C TYR A 32 -8.14 10.76 -1.78
N HIS A 33 -8.28 12.04 -2.12
CA HIS A 33 -7.17 12.84 -2.65
C HIS A 33 -6.10 13.07 -1.58
N LEU A 34 -4.85 12.97 -2.00
CA LEU A 34 -3.67 13.38 -1.24
C LEU A 34 -3.39 14.86 -1.53
N PRO A 35 -2.70 15.57 -0.61
CA PRO A 35 -2.30 16.97 -0.82
C PRO A 35 -1.09 17.13 -1.76
N ARG A 36 -0.79 16.11 -2.56
CA ARG A 36 0.32 16.10 -3.51
C ARG A 36 0.01 15.24 -4.72
N ASP A 37 0.71 15.52 -5.80
CA ASP A 37 0.82 14.60 -6.93
C ASP A 37 1.64 13.38 -6.51
N LEU A 38 1.33 12.25 -7.14
CA LEU A 38 1.99 10.99 -6.83
C LEU A 38 2.43 10.31 -8.12
N THR A 39 3.74 10.10 -8.24
CA THR A 39 4.33 9.29 -9.30
C THR A 39 4.24 7.80 -8.97
N ALA A 40 4.52 6.92 -9.94
CA ALA A 40 4.62 5.48 -9.69
C ALA A 40 5.71 5.15 -8.66
N GLU A 41 6.84 5.86 -8.73
CA GLU A 41 7.95 5.73 -7.77
C GLU A 41 7.53 6.15 -6.37
N ASP A 42 6.85 7.29 -6.21
CA ASP A 42 6.36 7.75 -4.90
C ASP A 42 5.40 6.73 -4.28
N ALA A 43 4.46 6.20 -5.07
CA ALA A 43 3.51 5.20 -4.62
C ALA A 43 4.21 3.91 -4.16
N ALA A 44 5.21 3.44 -4.91
CA ALA A 44 5.97 2.25 -4.56
C ALA A 44 6.84 2.45 -3.30
N LYS A 45 7.50 3.60 -3.18
CA LYS A 45 8.25 3.98 -1.96
C LYS A 45 7.32 4.01 -0.74
N MET A 46 6.15 4.64 -0.89
CA MET A 46 5.17 4.70 0.20
C MET A 46 4.66 3.31 0.58
N PHE A 47 4.45 2.42 -0.40
CA PHE A 47 4.12 1.03 -0.10
C PHE A 47 5.19 0.32 0.73
N SER A 48 6.47 0.50 0.37
CA SER A 48 7.58 -0.06 1.16
C SER A 48 7.58 0.46 2.59
N ILE A 49 7.50 1.78 2.77
CA ILE A 49 7.46 2.46 4.08
C ILE A 49 6.35 1.85 4.95
N TRP A 50 5.15 1.71 4.40
CA TRP A 50 4.00 1.16 5.10
C TRP A 50 4.17 -0.31 5.47
N ILE A 51 4.61 -1.16 4.54
CA ILE A 51 4.79 -2.59 4.77
C ILE A 51 5.88 -2.84 5.82
N GLU A 52 6.96 -2.06 5.79
CA GLU A 52 8.05 -2.14 6.78
C GLU A 52 7.66 -1.61 8.16
N GLY A 53 6.49 -0.98 8.30
CA GLY A 53 5.97 -0.50 9.57
C GLY A 53 6.48 0.88 9.98
N TYR A 54 7.10 1.61 9.06
CA TYR A 54 7.47 3.00 9.29
C TYR A 54 6.25 3.92 9.30
N SER A 55 6.40 5.08 9.94
CA SER A 55 5.36 6.10 10.01
C SER A 55 5.03 6.66 8.63
N ILE A 56 3.73 6.69 8.31
CA ILE A 56 3.23 7.31 7.07
C ILE A 56 3.47 8.83 7.14
N PRO A 57 4.15 9.44 6.14
CA PRO A 57 4.33 10.89 6.02
C PRO A 57 3.02 11.66 6.00
N PHE A 58 3.04 12.93 6.42
CA PHE A 58 1.83 13.75 6.49
C PHE A 58 1.19 13.97 5.11
N ASP A 59 2.01 14.24 4.10
CA ASP A 59 1.61 14.46 2.70
C ASP A 59 1.14 13.19 1.97
N MET A 60 1.27 12.02 2.62
CA MET A 60 0.78 10.73 2.14
C MET A 60 -0.55 10.33 2.81
N LYS A 61 -1.24 11.30 3.42
CA LYS A 61 -2.55 11.17 4.07
C LYS A 61 -3.52 12.20 3.47
N PRO A 62 -4.82 11.90 3.37
CA PRO A 62 -5.79 12.90 2.94
C PRO A 62 -5.97 14.00 3.98
N ASP A 63 -5.92 15.26 3.54
CA ASP A 63 -6.10 16.43 4.42
C ASP A 63 -7.56 16.66 4.83
N CYS A 64 -8.51 16.08 4.09
CA CYS A 64 -9.93 16.17 4.41
C CYS A 64 -10.36 15.33 5.62
N LEU A 65 -9.48 14.47 6.15
CA LEU A 65 -9.81 13.61 7.30
C LEU A 65 -9.68 14.38 8.62
N ASN A 66 -10.79 14.45 9.35
CA ASN A 66 -10.81 14.89 10.74
C ASN A 66 -10.09 13.88 11.67
N ARG A 67 -10.05 14.16 12.99
CA ARG A 67 -9.39 13.29 13.97
C ARG A 67 -9.89 11.84 13.94
N GLN A 68 -11.21 11.65 13.85
CA GLN A 68 -11.84 10.32 13.81
C GLN A 68 -11.49 9.61 12.48
N GLY A 69 -11.58 10.31 11.35
CA GLY A 69 -11.20 9.79 10.04
C GLY A 69 -9.74 9.38 9.96
N ARG A 70 -8.83 10.16 10.57
CA ARG A 70 -7.40 9.81 10.67
C ARG A 70 -7.17 8.54 11.49
N ARG A 71 -7.94 8.35 12.57
CA ARG A 71 -7.87 7.14 13.37
C ARG A 71 -8.37 5.93 12.58
N ALA A 72 -9.55 6.04 11.95
CA ALA A 72 -10.11 4.99 11.12
C ALA A 72 -9.20 4.61 9.93
N MET A 73 -8.55 5.61 9.29
CA MET A 73 -7.53 5.38 8.27
C MET A 73 -6.37 4.52 8.80
N TRP A 74 -5.87 4.84 9.99
CA TRP A 74 -4.78 4.08 10.61
C TRP A 74 -5.22 2.64 10.92
N ASP A 75 -6.40 2.46 11.52
CA ASP A 75 -6.94 1.13 11.84
C ASP A 75 -7.12 0.31 10.54
N HIS A 76 -7.63 0.92 9.46
CA HIS A 76 -7.78 0.28 8.15
C HIS A 76 -6.44 -0.18 7.55
N LEU A 77 -5.44 0.71 7.51
CA LEU A 77 -4.13 0.38 6.94
C LEU A 77 -3.36 -0.61 7.82
N ALA A 78 -3.54 -0.59 9.14
CA ALA A 78 -2.96 -1.58 10.04
C ALA A 78 -3.58 -2.97 9.81
N ALA A 79 -4.91 -3.06 9.72
CA ALA A 79 -5.62 -4.30 9.43
C ALA A 79 -5.23 -4.87 8.07
N ARG A 80 -5.17 -4.03 7.03
CA ARG A 80 -4.76 -4.46 5.69
C ARG A 80 -3.30 -4.92 5.64
N ARG A 81 -2.41 -4.27 6.39
CA ARG A 81 -1.02 -4.73 6.53
C ARG A 81 -0.97 -6.12 7.15
N ALA A 82 -1.70 -6.35 8.25
CA ALA A 82 -1.77 -7.66 8.89
C ALA A 82 -2.26 -8.75 7.90
N GLN A 83 -3.32 -8.47 7.13
CA GLN A 83 -3.83 -9.37 6.10
C GLN A 83 -2.78 -9.72 5.02
N ILE A 84 -1.96 -8.74 4.61
CA ILE A 84 -0.86 -8.99 3.67
C ILE A 84 0.16 -9.95 4.30
N PHE A 85 0.53 -9.74 5.56
CA PHE A 85 1.49 -10.62 6.26
C PHE A 85 0.96 -12.05 6.45
N ASP A 86 -0.32 -12.21 6.78
CA ASP A 86 -0.96 -13.54 6.90
C ASP A 86 -0.90 -14.34 5.60
N ARG A 87 -0.96 -13.64 4.45
CA ARG A 87 -0.97 -14.25 3.12
C ARG A 87 0.36 -14.18 2.40
N LEU A 88 1.37 -13.58 3.02
CA LEU A 88 2.70 -13.42 2.45
C LEU A 88 3.36 -14.77 2.11
N PRO A 89 3.19 -15.85 2.90
CA PRO A 89 3.71 -17.17 2.53
C PRO A 89 3.19 -17.70 1.19
N ASP A 90 1.97 -17.31 0.78
CA ASP A 90 1.37 -17.74 -0.48
C ASP A 90 2.12 -17.20 -1.71
N LEU A 91 2.97 -16.18 -1.53
CA LEU A 91 3.73 -15.55 -2.60
C LEU A 91 5.13 -16.15 -2.77
N ARG A 92 5.59 -16.99 -1.82
CA ARG A 92 6.94 -17.56 -1.85
C ARG A 92 7.15 -18.41 -3.10
N GLY A 93 8.26 -18.15 -3.81
CA GLY A 93 8.61 -18.86 -5.04
C GLY A 93 7.68 -18.61 -6.24
N LYS A 94 6.80 -17.59 -6.19
CA LYS A 94 5.93 -17.21 -7.32
C LYS A 94 6.47 -15.99 -8.04
N ASP A 95 6.18 -15.89 -9.33
CA ASP A 95 6.32 -14.64 -10.08
C ASP A 95 5.09 -13.75 -9.85
N LEU A 96 5.32 -12.48 -9.54
CA LEU A 96 4.27 -11.50 -9.28
C LEU A 96 4.14 -10.54 -10.48
N ALA A 97 2.89 -10.32 -10.90
CA ALA A 97 2.59 -9.36 -11.97
C ALA A 97 1.98 -8.09 -11.38
N CYS A 98 2.49 -6.93 -11.82
CA CYS A 98 2.02 -5.58 -11.51
C CYS A 98 1.97 -4.74 -12.80
N TRP A 99 1.37 -3.55 -12.74
CA TRP A 99 1.35 -2.55 -13.82
C TRP A 99 2.33 -1.39 -13.58
N CYS A 100 3.26 -1.53 -12.62
CA CYS A 100 4.36 -0.57 -12.44
C CYS A 100 5.32 -0.63 -13.64
N PRO A 101 5.96 0.50 -14.01
CA PRO A 101 7.04 0.50 -14.99
C PRO A 101 8.20 -0.42 -14.54
N LEU A 102 8.84 -1.11 -15.49
CA LEU A 102 9.92 -2.07 -15.20
C LEU A 102 11.19 -1.40 -14.65
N ASP A 103 11.45 -0.15 -15.05
CA ASP A 103 12.65 0.61 -14.66
C ASP A 103 12.42 1.48 -13.42
N ALA A 104 11.31 1.28 -12.71
CA ALA A 104 10.94 2.03 -11.51
C ALA A 104 10.68 1.08 -10.33
N PRO A 105 10.78 1.56 -9.08
CA PRO A 105 10.43 0.74 -7.92
C PRO A 105 9.02 0.14 -8.06
N CYS A 106 8.91 -1.17 -7.86
CA CYS A 106 7.65 -1.90 -7.94
C CYS A 106 7.24 -2.43 -6.56
N HIS A 107 5.94 -2.36 -6.23
CA HIS A 107 5.45 -2.91 -4.96
C HIS A 107 5.49 -4.45 -4.94
N ALA A 108 5.48 -5.09 -6.10
CA ALA A 108 5.64 -6.53 -6.23
C ALA A 108 7.02 -6.99 -5.72
N ASP A 109 8.07 -6.22 -5.98
CA ASP A 109 9.43 -6.52 -5.50
C ASP A 109 9.51 -6.47 -3.98
N VAL A 110 8.81 -5.50 -3.37
CA VAL A 110 8.68 -5.41 -1.90
C VAL A 110 8.02 -6.68 -1.36
N LEU A 111 6.90 -7.12 -1.95
CA LEU A 111 6.20 -8.34 -1.53
C LEU A 111 7.05 -9.60 -1.71
N LEU A 112 7.76 -9.72 -2.84
CA LEU A 112 8.67 -10.83 -3.11
C LEU A 112 9.80 -10.88 -2.10
N ARG A 113 10.44 -9.74 -1.83
CA ARG A 113 11.50 -9.65 -0.82
C ARG A 113 10.96 -10.10 0.54
N MET A 114 9.80 -9.60 0.96
CA MET A 114 9.21 -9.95 2.25
C MET A 114 8.84 -11.44 2.32
N ALA A 115 8.27 -12.02 1.26
CA ALA A 115 7.86 -13.42 1.21
C ALA A 115 9.02 -14.42 1.19
N ASN A 116 10.17 -14.02 0.64
CA ASN A 116 11.35 -14.87 0.53
C ASN A 116 12.38 -14.62 1.63
N THR A 117 12.25 -13.54 2.42
CA THR A 117 13.10 -13.31 3.59
C THR A 117 12.65 -14.27 4.70
N PRO A 118 13.54 -15.11 5.25
CA PRO A 118 13.20 -15.92 6.41
C PRO A 118 12.77 -14.97 7.53
N SER A 119 11.58 -15.18 8.09
CA SER A 119 11.17 -14.49 9.31
C SER A 119 12.19 -14.84 10.40
N GLY A 120 13.14 -13.95 10.64
CA GLY A 120 14.06 -14.04 11.76
C GLY A 120 13.24 -14.10 13.04
N LYS A 121 13.47 -15.16 13.82
CA LYS A 121 12.91 -15.34 15.16
C LYS A 121 13.24 -14.17 16.07
#